data_AF-A0A847DY69-F1
#
_entry.id   AF-A0A847DY69-F1
#
_cell.length_a   1.000
_cell.length_b   1.000
_cell.length_c   1.000
_cell.angle_alpha   90.00
_cell.angle_beta   90.00
_cell.angle_gamma   90.00
#
_symmetry.space_group_name_H-M   'P 1'
#
loop_
_entity.id
_entity.type
_entity.pdbx_description
1 polymer ?
#
loop_
_entity_poly.entity_id
_entity_poly.type
_entity_poly.pdbx_seq_one_letter_code
_entity_poly.pdbx_strand_id
1 'polypeptide(L)'
;MFGHDEIEKLRRLGLVERLPDGAEAVRLTVQCRRPVAGQSRERWRDALLDWQRDIGRRLADHGGCLVQDSLSVSGQTVEAIVPVDELPAVCNAMAGCDARVDLLMPRRAAED
;
A
#
# COMPACT_ATOMS: atom_id res chain seq x y z
N MET A 1 4.25 11.12 -11.03
CA MET A 1 3.17 10.52 -11.83
C MET A 1 3.82 9.34 -12.52
N PHE A 2 3.52 8.11 -12.11
CA PHE A 2 4.24 6.93 -12.59
C PHE A 2 4.06 6.78 -14.11
N GLY A 3 5.12 7.04 -14.88
CA GLY A 3 5.13 6.86 -16.32
C GLY A 3 5.45 5.43 -16.76
N HIS A 4 5.39 5.16 -18.06
CA HIS A 4 5.77 3.88 -18.66
C HIS A 4 7.22 3.48 -18.29
N ASP A 5 8.12 4.46 -18.20
CA ASP A 5 9.53 4.29 -17.78
C ASP A 5 9.66 3.85 -16.31
N GLU A 6 8.81 4.36 -15.42
CA GLU A 6 8.80 3.95 -14.02
C GLU A 6 8.32 2.51 -13.85
N ILE A 7 7.29 2.09 -14.60
CA ILE A 7 6.82 0.69 -14.58
C ILE A 7 7.93 -0.26 -15.08
N GLU A 8 8.61 0.09 -16.17
CA GLU A 8 9.76 -0.69 -16.64
C GLU A 8 10.88 -0.76 -15.60
N LYS A 9 11.12 0.33 -14.87
CA LYS A 9 12.07 0.36 -13.75
C LYS A 9 11.65 -0.58 -12.63
N LEU A 10 10.36 -0.63 -12.26
CA LEU A 10 9.84 -1.58 -11.26
C LEU A 10 10.05 -3.03 -11.71
N ARG A 11 9.78 -3.34 -12.98
CA ARG A 11 10.05 -4.67 -13.57
C ARG A 11 11.54 -5.03 -13.49
N ARG A 12 12.43 -4.12 -13.91
CA ARG A 12 13.89 -4.32 -13.86
C ARG A 12 14.43 -4.51 -12.45
N LEU A 13 13.81 -3.88 -11.47
CA LEU A 13 14.17 -4.00 -10.06
C LEU A 13 13.59 -5.27 -9.39
N GLY A 14 12.79 -6.07 -10.11
CA GLY A 14 12.14 -7.26 -9.56
C GLY A 14 11.07 -6.93 -8.52
N LEU A 15 10.48 -5.73 -8.61
CA LEU A 15 9.45 -5.23 -7.68
C LEU A 15 8.03 -5.59 -8.13
N VAL A 16 7.91 -6.22 -9.29
CA VAL A 16 6.65 -6.66 -9.88
C VAL A 16 6.51 -8.15 -9.64
N GLU A 17 5.41 -8.54 -8.99
CA GLU A 17 4.98 -9.92 -8.85
C GLU A 17 3.87 -10.24 -9.86
N ARG A 18 3.77 -11.50 -10.29
CA ARG A 18 2.61 -11.97 -11.06
C ARG A 18 1.59 -12.60 -10.14
N LEU A 19 0.38 -12.10 -10.23
CA LEU A 19 -0.80 -12.69 -9.61
C LEU A 19 -1.14 -14.02 -10.27
N PRO A 20 -1.92 -14.90 -9.60
CA PRO A 20 -2.33 -16.20 -10.15
C PRO A 20 -3.11 -16.10 -11.48
N ASP A 21 -3.72 -14.95 -11.77
CA ASP A 21 -4.41 -14.65 -13.04
C ASP A 21 -3.43 -14.22 -14.17
N GLY A 22 -2.14 -14.06 -13.86
CA GLY A 22 -1.11 -13.61 -14.81
C GLY A 22 -0.90 -12.10 -14.85
N ALA A 23 -1.76 -11.32 -14.18
CA ALA A 23 -1.62 -9.87 -14.04
C ALA A 23 -0.36 -9.49 -13.24
N GLU A 24 0.27 -8.39 -13.64
CA GLU A 24 1.42 -7.80 -12.93
C GLU A 24 0.93 -6.88 -11.82
N ALA A 25 1.47 -7.08 -10.61
CA ALA A 25 1.15 -6.28 -9.45
C ALA A 25 2.43 -5.86 -8.71
N VAL A 26 2.32 -4.79 -7.94
CA VAL A 26 3.37 -4.32 -7.05
C VAL A 26 2.88 -4.33 -5.62
N ARG A 27 3.80 -4.62 -4.71
CA ARG A 27 3.53 -4.53 -3.28
C ARG A 27 3.92 -3.16 -2.76
N LEU A 28 3.03 -2.58 -1.98
CA LEU A 28 3.13 -1.23 -1.42
C LEU A 28 2.93 -1.31 0.08
N THR A 29 3.53 -0.38 0.81
CA THR A 29 3.14 -0.07 2.18
C THR A 29 2.33 1.22 2.19
N VAL A 30 1.25 1.22 2.96
CA VAL A 30 0.41 2.39 3.19
C VAL A 30 0.49 2.70 4.68
N GLN A 31 0.98 3.89 5.02
CA GLN A 31 1.16 4.34 6.39
C GLN A 31 0.23 5.50 6.72
N CYS A 32 -0.51 5.39 7.81
CA CYS A 32 -1.33 6.46 8.38
C CYS A 32 -0.45 7.57 8.97
N ARG A 33 -0.67 8.80 8.50
CA ARG A 33 0.00 10.03 8.96
C ARG A 33 -0.90 10.92 9.82
N ARG A 34 -2.11 10.47 10.15
CA ARG A 34 -3.03 11.23 11.01
C ARG A 34 -2.38 11.52 12.37
N PRO A 35 -2.54 12.74 12.91
CA PRO A 35 -2.00 13.09 14.22
C PRO A 35 -2.73 12.33 15.34
N VAL A 36 -1.94 11.78 16.28
CA VAL A 36 -2.43 11.05 17.46
C VAL A 36 -2.85 12.00 18.60
N ALA A 37 -2.45 13.27 18.53
CA ALA A 37 -2.50 14.20 19.65
C ALA A 37 -3.93 14.34 20.24
N GLY A 38 -4.04 14.14 21.56
CA GLY A 38 -5.27 14.34 22.32
C GLY A 38 -6.28 13.19 22.29
N GLN A 39 -5.99 12.07 21.63
CA GLN A 39 -6.90 10.93 21.55
C GLN A 39 -6.59 9.85 22.60
N SER A 40 -7.62 9.33 23.25
CA SER A 40 -7.53 8.10 24.06
C SER A 40 -7.12 6.92 23.17
N ARG A 41 -6.40 5.94 23.73
CA ARG A 41 -5.94 4.74 23.01
C ARG A 41 -7.06 4.02 22.25
N GLU A 42 -8.24 3.91 22.86
CA GLU A 42 -9.40 3.24 22.25
C GLU A 42 -9.94 3.98 21.02
N ARG A 43 -10.07 5.31 21.11
CA ARG A 43 -10.49 6.15 19.98
C ARG A 43 -9.46 6.13 18.85
N TRP A 44 -8.17 6.15 19.20
CA TRP A 44 -7.11 6.04 18.22
C TRP A 44 -7.15 4.69 17.49
N ARG A 45 -7.38 3.59 18.21
CA ARG A 45 -7.55 2.26 17.61
C ARG A 45 -8.75 2.23 16.65
N ASP A 46 -9.88 2.79 17.06
CA ASP A 46 -11.08 2.85 16.22
C ASP A 46 -10.83 3.67 14.93
N ALA A 47 -10.17 4.83 15.07
CA ALA A 47 -9.78 5.67 13.94
C ALA A 47 -8.81 4.96 12.97
N LEU A 48 -7.91 4.11 13.47
CA LEU A 48 -7.03 3.29 12.64
C LEU A 48 -7.78 2.18 11.91
N LEU A 49 -8.77 1.56 12.55
CA LEU A 49 -9.60 0.54 11.91
C LEU A 49 -10.49 1.14 10.81
N ASP A 50 -11.10 2.30 11.08
CA ASP A 50 -11.86 3.04 10.08
C ASP A 50 -10.97 3.46 8.89
N TRP A 51 -9.80 4.02 9.18
CA TRP A 51 -8.81 4.35 8.15
C TRP A 51 -8.42 3.13 7.31
N GLN A 52 -8.13 1.98 7.93
CA GLN A 52 -7.82 0.75 7.18
C GLN A 52 -8.96 0.30 6.26
N ARG A 53 -10.21 0.41 6.72
CA ARG A 53 -11.39 0.07 5.90
C ARG A 53 -11.54 1.02 4.72
N ASP A 54 -11.29 2.31 4.91
CA ASP A 54 -11.29 3.31 3.84
C ASP A 54 -10.22 3.00 2.79
N ILE A 55 -8.97 2.74 3.23
CA ILE A 55 -7.86 2.36 2.35
C ILE A 55 -8.20 1.08 1.58
N GLY A 56 -8.71 0.05 2.26
CA GLY A 56 -9.09 -1.20 1.62
C GLY A 56 -10.17 -1.03 0.55
N ARG A 57 -11.17 -0.16 0.80
CA ARG A 57 -12.21 0.16 -0.18
C ARG A 57 -11.63 0.88 -1.40
N ARG A 58 -10.75 1.86 -1.21
CA ARG A 58 -10.11 2.59 -2.31
C ARG A 58 -9.22 1.69 -3.15
N LEU A 59 -8.46 0.80 -2.52
CA LEU A 59 -7.66 -0.20 -3.23
C LEU A 59 -8.55 -1.11 -4.08
N ALA A 60 -9.66 -1.59 -3.53
CA ALA A 60 -10.59 -2.47 -4.23
C ALA A 60 -11.23 -1.81 -5.47
N ASP A 61 -11.48 -0.49 -5.43
CA ASP A 61 -11.99 0.28 -6.58
C ASP A 61 -11.02 0.26 -7.78
N HIS A 62 -9.72 0.05 -7.50
CA HIS A 62 -8.63 0.00 -8.47
C HIS A 62 -8.04 -1.42 -8.63
N GLY A 63 -8.78 -2.47 -8.28
CA GLY A 63 -8.34 -3.86 -8.41
C GLY A 63 -7.20 -4.27 -7.46
N GLY A 64 -6.84 -3.43 -6.49
CA GLY A 64 -5.88 -3.73 -5.45
C GLY A 64 -6.53 -4.33 -4.20
N CYS A 65 -5.70 -4.87 -3.31
CA CYS A 65 -6.15 -5.44 -2.05
C CYS A 65 -5.14 -5.20 -0.93
N LEU A 66 -5.63 -5.18 0.32
CA LEU A 66 -4.74 -5.24 1.48
C LEU A 66 -4.24 -6.67 1.66
N VAL A 67 -2.97 -6.81 2.00
CA VAL A 67 -2.40 -8.10 2.39
C VAL A 67 -2.94 -8.46 3.77
N GLN A 68 -3.48 -9.66 3.90
CA GLN A 68 -3.98 -10.16 5.19
C GLN A 68 -2.82 -10.31 6.17
N ASP A 69 -3.06 -9.95 7.43
CA ASP A 69 -2.09 -10.03 8.54
C ASP A 69 -0.85 -9.10 8.42
N SER A 70 -0.75 -8.28 7.37
CA SER A 70 0.35 -7.31 7.19
C SER A 70 0.23 -6.04 8.07
N LEU A 71 -0.56 -6.10 9.13
CA LEU A 71 -0.71 -4.98 10.04
C LEU A 71 0.54 -4.86 10.91
N SER A 72 1.22 -3.72 10.83
CA SER A 72 2.36 -3.45 11.72
C SER A 72 1.91 -3.43 13.19
N VAL A 73 2.85 -3.68 14.12
CA VAL A 73 2.60 -3.70 15.58
C VAL A 73 1.90 -2.42 16.07
N SER A 74 2.22 -1.28 15.46
CA SER A 74 1.59 0.02 15.78
C SER A 74 0.18 0.21 15.18
N GLY A 75 -0.26 -0.67 14.28
CA GLY A 75 -1.54 -0.58 13.56
C GLY A 75 -1.60 0.52 12.49
N GLN A 76 -0.49 1.23 12.28
CA GLN A 76 -0.43 2.43 11.44
C GLN A 76 0.08 2.16 10.03
N THR A 77 0.58 0.96 9.75
CA THR A 77 1.08 0.60 8.43
C THR A 77 0.46 -0.72 8.02
N VAL A 78 0.01 -0.78 6.78
CA VAL A 78 -0.53 -1.97 6.12
C VAL A 78 0.19 -2.20 4.80
N GLU A 79 0.31 -3.46 4.38
CA GLU A 79 0.76 -3.78 3.03
C GLU A 79 -0.43 -3.90 2.09
N ALA A 80 -0.24 -3.52 0.84
CA ALA A 80 -1.21 -3.61 -0.24
C ALA A 80 -0.57 -4.19 -1.48
N ILE A 81 -1.36 -4.92 -2.27
CA ILE A 81 -1.00 -5.38 -3.61
C ILE A 81 -1.87 -4.60 -4.59
N VAL A 82 -1.25 -4.01 -5.61
CA VAL A 82 -1.92 -3.15 -6.58
C VAL A 82 -1.49 -3.54 -7.99
N PRO A 83 -2.42 -3.66 -8.96
CA PRO A 83 -2.08 -3.86 -10.35
C PRO A 83 -1.15 -2.76 -10.85
N VAL A 84 -0.12 -3.12 -11.61
CA VAL A 84 0.88 -2.18 -12.14
C VAL A 84 0.22 -1.05 -12.95
N ASP A 85 -0.78 -1.38 -13.76
CA ASP A 85 -1.52 -0.42 -14.58
C ASP A 85 -2.35 0.57 -13.75
N GLU A 86 -2.80 0.16 -12.56
CA GLU A 86 -3.63 0.98 -11.65
C GLU A 86 -2.79 1.73 -10.59
N LEU A 87 -1.49 1.45 -10.50
CA LEU A 87 -0.56 2.10 -9.56
C LEU A 87 -0.64 3.64 -9.56
N PRO A 88 -0.64 4.36 -10.72
CA PRO A 88 -0.78 5.81 -10.71
C PRO A 88 -2.15 6.27 -10.18
N ALA A 89 -3.22 5.53 -10.48
CA ALA A 89 -4.56 5.85 -10.00
C ALA A 89 -4.66 5.67 -8.48
N VAL A 90 -4.14 4.57 -7.95
CA VAL A 90 -4.06 4.34 -6.50
C VAL A 90 -3.23 5.41 -5.81
N CYS A 91 -2.05 5.75 -6.34
CA CYS A 91 -1.20 6.76 -5.72
C CYS A 91 -1.91 8.13 -5.66
N ASN A 92 -2.71 8.46 -6.68
CA ASN A 92 -3.52 9.67 -6.69
C ASN A 92 -4.69 9.60 -5.69
N ALA A 93 -5.40 8.46 -5.64
CA ALA A 93 -6.49 8.23 -4.70
C ALA A 93 -6.05 8.29 -3.22
N MET A 94 -4.78 7.96 -2.95
CA MET A 94 -4.17 7.98 -1.62
C MET A 94 -3.56 9.33 -1.24
N ALA A 95 -3.26 10.22 -2.20
CA ALA A 95 -2.64 11.52 -1.94
C ALA A 95 -3.48 12.45 -1.04
N GLY A 96 -4.79 12.19 -0.92
CA GLY A 96 -5.72 12.94 -0.05
C GLY A 96 -6.07 12.28 1.30
N CYS A 97 -5.43 11.17 1.68
CA CYS A 97 -5.88 10.32 2.80
C CYS A 97 -5.08 10.46 4.11
N ASP A 98 -4.22 11.47 4.25
CA ASP A 98 -3.17 11.47 5.28
C ASP A 98 -2.42 10.12 5.27
N ALA A 99 -2.11 9.62 4.08
CA ALA A 99 -1.47 8.34 3.87
C ALA A 99 -0.13 8.56 3.15
N ARG A 100 0.92 7.93 3.66
CA ARG A 100 2.18 7.80 2.94
C ARG A 100 2.19 6.44 2.27
N VAL A 101 2.32 6.43 0.95
CA VAL A 101 2.50 5.21 0.16
C VAL A 101 3.99 5.08 -0.18
N ASP A 102 4.56 3.91 0.08
CA ASP A 102 5.94 3.58 -0.23
C ASP A 102 6.00 2.22 -0.92
N LEU A 103 6.83 2.07 -1.96
CA LEU A 103 6.98 0.80 -2.65
C LEU A 103 7.70 -0.17 -1.73
N LEU A 104 7.07 -1.31 -1.44
CA LEU A 104 7.74 -2.33 -0.65
C LEU A 104 8.78 -2.97 -1.55
N MET A 105 10.04 -2.57 -1.36
CA MET A 105 11.14 -3.29 -1.97
C MET A 105 11.14 -4.69 -1.36
N PRO A 106 10.98 -5.78 -2.14
CA PRO A 106 11.28 -7.10 -1.65
C PRO A 106 12.70 -6.96 -1.14
N ARG A 107 12.85 -7.23 0.16
CA ARG A 107 14.16 -7.37 0.75
C ARG A 107 14.79 -8.47 -0.10
N ARG A 108 15.63 -8.09 -1.09
CA ARG A 108 16.60 -9.02 -1.67
C ARG A 108 17.14 -9.70 -0.44
N ALA A 109 16.90 -11.00 -0.33
CA ALA A 109 17.57 -11.83 0.64
C ALA A 109 19.01 -11.35 0.58
N ALA A 110 19.44 -10.66 1.63
CA ALA A 110 20.79 -10.18 1.72
C ALA A 110 21.59 -11.47 1.83
N GLU A 111 22.14 -11.84 0.68
CA GLU A 111 23.43 -12.49 0.49
C GLU A 111 23.64 -13.83 1.22
N ASP A 112 23.89 -14.86 0.40
CA ASP A 112 24.60 -16.12 0.67
C ASP A 112 23.85 -17.25 1.41
#